data_AF-A0A8K0MF55-F1
#
_entry.id   AF-A0A8K0MF55-F1
#
_cell.length_a   1.000
_cell.length_b   1.000
_cell.length_c   1.000
_cell.angle_alpha   90.00
_cell.angle_beta   90.00
_cell.angle_gamma   90.00
#
_symmetry.space_group_name_H-M   'P 1'
#
loop_
_entity.id
_entity.type
_entity.pdbx_description
1 polymer ?
#
loop_
_entity_poly.entity_id
_entity_poly.type
_entity_poly.pdbx_seq_one_letter_code
_entity_poly.pdbx_strand_id
1 'polypeptide(L)'
;MSSEVEKKWIMTRSALVGELKKEGVIAAPMVAVGVLQYLLQVVSVVMVGHLGDLSLSSVAIATSLTNVIGFSLLSGMAGGLETLCGQAFGAEQYQKLGTYTLTAIISLILICPPLCILWMFMEKFLTLSGQDALISSQAQSYSMWLIPALFASAILKPLTRYFQSQSLILPMLLTSFVILLFHIPSCWIFIYKLELGSHGAAIAFSLSTWLNVILLGFYVRYSTALERTRIAFSKDVFLGIAEFFRFGVPSAVMVCLEWWSFEMLILLSGLLPNPKLETSILSICLTTSSLHYFIPYGVGAAARSWEFRGGSDGCFCCSGACDNRGSHYEHNFLLLSLYSRICFQQH
;
A
#
# COMPACT_ATOMS: atom_id res chain seq x y z
N MET A 1 0.46 39.86 40.05
CA MET A 1 0.93 38.50 40.39
C MET A 1 -0.27 37.65 40.77
N SER A 2 -0.81 36.88 39.83
CA SER A 2 -1.72 35.73 40.02
C SER A 2 -2.02 35.17 38.62
N SER A 3 -1.10 34.34 38.12
CA SER A 3 -1.27 32.88 38.04
C SER A 3 -1.93 32.50 36.71
N GLU A 4 -1.10 32.38 35.68
CA GLU A 4 -1.40 31.60 34.49
C GLU A 4 -1.81 30.19 34.93
N VAL A 5 -3.02 29.78 34.58
CA VAL A 5 -3.51 28.43 34.83
C VAL A 5 -2.83 27.52 33.80
N GLU A 6 -1.73 26.90 34.23
CA GLU A 6 -1.08 25.79 33.54
C GLU A 6 -2.09 24.63 33.45
N LYS A 7 -2.74 24.46 32.29
CA LYS A 7 -3.63 23.33 32.01
C LYS A 7 -2.81 22.04 31.96
N LYS A 8 -2.66 21.39 33.11
CA LYS A 8 -2.10 20.03 33.21
C LYS A 8 -3.10 19.04 32.62
N TRP A 9 -2.81 18.52 31.43
CA TRP A 9 -3.59 17.48 30.76
C TRP A 9 -3.51 16.17 31.55
N ILE A 10 -4.42 15.96 32.50
CA ILE A 10 -4.57 14.68 33.19
C ILE A 10 -5.37 13.76 32.28
N MET A 11 -4.69 12.93 31.48
CA MET A 11 -5.33 11.83 30.75
C MET A 11 -5.85 10.79 31.76
N THR A 12 -7.16 10.75 31.96
CA THR A 12 -7.79 9.70 32.77
C THR A 12 -7.73 8.36 32.02
N ARG A 13 -7.45 7.26 32.73
CA ARG A 13 -7.40 5.90 32.15
C ARG A 13 -8.68 5.54 31.37
N SER A 14 -9.84 6.02 31.81
CA SER A 14 -11.12 5.84 31.11
C SER A 14 -11.21 6.59 29.78
N ALA A 15 -10.65 7.81 29.70
CA ALA A 15 -10.57 8.57 28.45
C ALA A 15 -9.61 7.88 27.46
N LEU A 16 -8.46 7.39 27.94
CA LEU A 16 -7.53 6.61 27.14
C LEU A 16 -8.17 5.34 26.57
N VAL A 17 -8.89 4.57 27.40
CA VAL A 17 -9.61 3.37 26.95
C VAL A 17 -10.72 3.70 25.95
N GLY A 18 -11.41 4.83 26.13
CA GLY A 18 -12.41 5.33 25.20
C GLY A 18 -11.84 5.62 23.82
N GLU A 19 -10.73 6.36 23.75
CA GLU A 19 -10.03 6.67 22.50
C GLU A 19 -9.42 5.42 21.85
N LEU A 20 -8.76 4.55 22.62
CA LEU A 20 -8.24 3.27 22.11
C LEU A 20 -9.36 2.39 21.51
N LYS A 21 -10.56 2.41 22.10
CA LYS A 21 -11.70 1.65 21.57
C LYS A 21 -12.20 2.23 20.24
N LYS A 22 -12.23 3.56 20.10
CA LYS A 22 -12.61 4.22 18.83
C LYS A 22 -11.58 3.96 17.73
N GLU A 23 -10.30 4.13 18.05
CA GLU A 23 -9.18 3.83 17.16
C GLU A 23 -9.18 2.35 16.71
N GLY A 24 -9.42 1.43 17.66
CA GLY A 24 -9.50 0.00 17.40
C GLY A 24 -10.58 -0.40 16.39
N VAL A 25 -11.69 0.33 16.30
CA VAL A 25 -12.78 0.07 15.34
C VAL A 25 -12.34 0.33 13.89
N ILE A 26 -11.41 1.25 13.65
CA ILE A 26 -10.87 1.54 12.31
C ILE A 26 -9.58 0.74 12.07
N ALA A 27 -8.70 0.67 13.07
CA ALA A 27 -7.40 0.01 12.97
C ALA A 27 -7.55 -1.50 12.70
N ALA A 28 -8.40 -2.21 13.45
CA ALA A 28 -8.50 -3.67 13.30
C ALA A 28 -8.99 -4.12 11.91
N PRO A 29 -10.07 -3.54 11.34
CA PRO A 29 -10.45 -3.80 9.95
C PRO A 29 -9.34 -3.44 8.95
N MET A 30 -8.58 -2.38 9.21
CA MET A 30 -7.45 -2.00 8.37
C MET A 30 -6.29 -3.02 8.40
N VAL A 31 -5.95 -3.55 9.58
CA VAL A 31 -4.98 -4.66 9.71
C VAL A 31 -5.49 -5.85 8.91
N ALA A 32 -6.76 -6.23 9.08
CA ALA A 32 -7.36 -7.36 8.38
C ALA A 32 -7.33 -7.20 6.86
N VAL A 33 -7.62 -6.00 6.33
CA VAL A 33 -7.47 -5.70 4.89
C VAL A 33 -6.04 -5.95 4.42
N GLY A 34 -5.04 -5.45 5.15
CA GLY A 34 -3.62 -5.63 4.82
C GLY A 34 -3.21 -7.11 4.78
N VAL A 35 -3.58 -7.86 5.82
CA VAL A 35 -3.32 -9.30 5.91
C VAL A 35 -4.01 -10.07 4.78
N LEU A 36 -5.30 -9.81 4.52
CA LEU A 36 -6.04 -10.46 3.44
C LEU A 36 -5.40 -10.21 2.07
N GLN A 37 -4.94 -8.98 1.82
CA GLN A 37 -4.23 -8.65 0.58
C GLN A 37 -2.86 -9.34 0.48
N TYR A 38 -2.12 -9.43 1.57
CA TYR A 38 -0.85 -10.14 1.61
C TYR A 38 -1.01 -11.65 1.36
N LEU A 39 -2.09 -12.25 1.87
CA LEU A 39 -2.38 -13.68 1.68
C LEU A 39 -2.53 -14.08 0.21
N LEU A 40 -2.93 -13.18 -0.70
CA LEU A 40 -2.96 -13.48 -2.14
C LEU A 40 -1.57 -13.90 -2.66
N GLN A 41 -0.54 -13.16 -2.26
CA GLN A 41 0.84 -13.44 -2.67
C GLN A 41 1.34 -14.76 -2.05
N VAL A 42 1.04 -14.97 -0.77
CA VAL A 42 1.39 -16.22 -0.07
C VAL A 42 0.76 -17.43 -0.75
N VAL A 43 -0.54 -17.37 -1.06
CA VAL A 43 -1.27 -18.46 -1.74
C VAL A 43 -0.63 -18.77 -3.10
N SER A 44 -0.33 -17.73 -3.90
CA SER A 44 0.32 -17.89 -5.21
C SER A 44 1.68 -18.58 -5.10
N VAL A 45 2.55 -18.13 -4.18
CA VAL A 45 3.89 -18.70 -4.00
C VAL A 45 3.83 -20.13 -3.46
N VAL A 46 2.96 -20.41 -2.49
CA VAL A 46 2.79 -21.76 -1.93
C VAL A 46 2.34 -22.74 -3.02
N MET A 47 1.39 -22.37 -3.87
CA MET A 47 0.96 -23.24 -4.96
C MET A 47 2.05 -23.44 -6.01
N VAL A 48 2.74 -22.38 -6.44
CA VAL A 48 3.88 -22.52 -7.36
C VAL A 48 4.99 -23.39 -6.78
N GLY A 49 5.21 -23.34 -5.46
CA GLY A 49 6.21 -24.16 -4.77
C GLY A 49 6.05 -25.67 -4.99
N HIS A 50 4.83 -26.14 -5.21
CA HIS A 50 4.57 -27.56 -5.48
C HIS A 50 4.88 -27.98 -6.92
N LEU A 51 5.18 -27.04 -7.83
CA LEU A 51 5.61 -27.34 -9.20
C LEU A 51 7.10 -27.73 -9.28
N GLY A 52 7.87 -27.47 -8.22
CA GLY A 52 9.30 -27.79 -8.12
C GLY A 52 10.20 -26.57 -7.92
N ASP A 53 11.46 -26.84 -7.57
CA ASP A 53 12.43 -25.85 -7.11
C ASP A 53 12.74 -24.76 -8.15
N LEU A 54 12.76 -25.11 -9.44
CA LEU A 54 13.02 -24.18 -10.53
C LEU A 54 11.90 -23.13 -10.64
N SER A 55 10.64 -23.57 -10.63
CA SER A 55 9.47 -22.69 -10.68
C SER A 55 9.40 -21.79 -9.44
N LEU A 56 9.65 -22.37 -8.26
CA LEU A 56 9.65 -21.63 -7.00
C LEU A 56 10.71 -20.53 -6.99
N SER A 57 11.97 -20.88 -7.33
CA SER A 57 13.09 -19.93 -7.32
C SER A 57 12.89 -18.81 -8.35
N SER A 58 12.40 -19.16 -9.54
CA SER A 58 12.12 -18.18 -10.61
C SER A 58 11.02 -17.21 -10.21
N VAL A 59 9.92 -17.72 -9.63
CA VAL A 59 8.80 -16.88 -9.17
C VAL A 59 9.18 -16.03 -7.96
N ALA A 60 9.98 -16.57 -7.03
CA ALA A 60 10.47 -15.81 -5.87
C ALA A 60 11.33 -14.61 -6.31
N ILE A 61 12.30 -14.82 -7.21
CA ILE A 61 13.15 -13.76 -7.76
C ILE A 61 12.32 -12.75 -8.56
N ALA A 62 11.41 -13.22 -9.42
CA ALA A 62 10.53 -12.34 -10.18
C ALA A 62 9.64 -11.50 -9.25
N THR A 63 9.10 -12.09 -8.18
CA THR A 63 8.28 -11.40 -7.19
C THR A 63 9.07 -10.33 -6.44
N SER A 64 10.29 -10.66 -5.99
CA SER A 64 11.20 -9.70 -5.36
C SER A 64 11.50 -8.52 -6.30
N LEU A 65 11.93 -8.77 -7.55
CA LEU A 65 12.24 -7.70 -8.49
C LEU A 65 11.03 -6.88 -8.92
N THR A 66 9.88 -7.50 -9.13
CA THR A 66 8.64 -6.77 -9.47
C THR A 66 8.13 -5.93 -8.29
N ASN A 67 8.34 -6.37 -7.05
CA ASN A 67 8.09 -5.57 -5.84
C ASN A 67 9.04 -4.37 -5.75
N VAL A 68 10.35 -4.60 -5.91
CA VAL A 68 11.40 -3.56 -5.86
C VAL A 68 11.18 -2.49 -6.93
N ILE A 69 11.01 -2.91 -8.18
CA ILE A 69 10.98 -2.00 -9.33
C ILE A 69 9.59 -1.37 -9.50
N GLY A 70 8.51 -2.14 -9.27
CA GLY A 70 7.14 -1.73 -9.64
C GLY A 70 6.22 -1.49 -8.46
N PHE A 71 5.85 -2.54 -7.72
CA PHE A 71 4.76 -2.44 -6.73
C PHE A 71 5.10 -1.52 -5.55
N SER A 72 6.36 -1.47 -5.10
CA SER A 72 6.80 -0.53 -4.06
C SER A 72 6.65 0.92 -4.50
N LEU A 73 7.05 1.23 -5.75
CA LEU A 73 6.92 2.56 -6.34
C LEU A 73 5.46 2.99 -6.42
N LEU A 74 4.57 2.13 -6.94
CA LEU A 74 3.13 2.43 -7.01
C LEU A 74 2.52 2.62 -5.60
N SER A 75 2.90 1.76 -4.65
CA SER A 75 2.41 1.83 -3.27
C SER A 75 2.85 3.11 -2.57
N GLY A 76 4.12 3.50 -2.75
CA GLY A 76 4.70 4.70 -2.17
C GLY A 76 4.21 5.99 -2.82
N MET A 77 4.11 6.04 -4.15
CA MET A 77 3.48 7.18 -4.84
C MET A 77 2.02 7.38 -4.41
N ALA A 78 1.25 6.28 -4.25
CA ALA A 78 -0.10 6.34 -3.70
C ALA A 78 -0.11 6.82 -2.23
N GLY A 79 0.98 6.69 -1.49
CA GLY A 79 1.13 7.27 -0.15
C GLY A 79 1.05 8.81 -0.15
N GLY A 80 1.49 9.48 -1.22
CA GLY A 80 1.32 10.93 -1.37
C GLY A 80 -0.16 11.35 -1.41
N LEU A 81 -1.01 10.49 -1.98
CA LEU A 81 -2.46 10.74 -2.06
C LEU A 81 -3.12 10.78 -0.68
N GLU A 82 -2.59 10.06 0.31
CA GLU A 82 -3.11 10.09 1.67
C GLU A 82 -3.09 11.50 2.29
N THR A 83 -2.04 12.26 1.99
CA THR A 83 -1.91 13.67 2.43
C THR A 83 -2.96 14.54 1.75
N LEU A 84 -3.00 14.49 0.42
CA LEU A 84 -3.91 15.31 -0.40
C LEU A 84 -5.38 15.00 -0.09
N CYS A 85 -5.73 13.72 -0.02
CA CYS A 85 -7.08 13.28 0.29
C CYS A 85 -7.47 13.58 1.74
N GLY A 86 -6.57 13.35 2.70
CA GLY A 86 -6.81 13.67 4.10
C GLY A 86 -7.07 15.16 4.32
N GLN A 87 -6.21 16.03 3.79
CA GLN A 87 -6.39 17.48 3.86
C GLN A 87 -7.68 17.95 3.19
N ALA A 88 -7.98 17.43 1.99
CA ALA A 88 -9.22 17.78 1.28
C ALA A 88 -10.47 17.33 2.06
N PHE A 89 -10.44 16.13 2.65
CA PHE A 89 -11.56 15.61 3.42
C PHE A 89 -11.76 16.40 4.72
N GLY A 90 -10.69 16.68 5.47
CA GLY A 90 -10.75 17.47 6.69
C GLY A 90 -11.16 18.94 6.47
N ALA A 91 -10.86 19.50 5.29
CA ALA A 91 -11.31 20.83 4.88
C ALA A 91 -12.70 20.83 4.20
N GLU A 92 -13.43 19.72 4.26
CA GLU A 92 -14.76 19.53 3.63
C GLU A 92 -14.81 19.74 2.11
N GLN A 93 -13.65 19.70 1.44
CA GLN A 93 -13.52 19.82 -0.01
C GLN A 93 -13.75 18.46 -0.70
N TYR A 94 -14.92 17.86 -0.46
CA TYR A 94 -15.26 16.50 -0.88
C TYR A 94 -15.09 16.23 -2.38
N GLN A 95 -15.35 17.23 -3.23
CA GLN A 95 -15.16 17.11 -4.68
C GLN A 95 -13.69 16.95 -5.07
N LYS A 96 -12.77 17.64 -4.39
CA LYS A 96 -11.33 17.52 -4.65
C LYS A 96 -10.79 16.13 -4.33
N LEU A 97 -11.43 15.42 -3.38
CA LEU A 97 -11.07 14.04 -3.05
C LEU A 97 -11.13 13.13 -4.29
N GLY A 98 -12.23 13.23 -5.05
CA GLY A 98 -12.43 12.49 -6.28
C GLY A 98 -11.44 12.91 -7.37
N THR A 99 -11.21 14.22 -7.52
CA THR A 99 -10.23 14.77 -8.46
C THR A 99 -8.81 14.28 -8.19
N TYR A 100 -8.34 14.34 -6.93
CA TYR A 100 -7.01 13.85 -6.56
C TYR A 100 -6.86 12.34 -6.78
N THR A 101 -7.90 11.57 -6.47
CA THR A 101 -7.89 10.12 -6.69
C THR A 101 -7.73 9.80 -8.17
N LEU A 102 -8.51 10.46 -9.04
CA LEU A 102 -8.41 10.26 -10.48
C LEU A 102 -7.07 10.76 -11.05
N THR A 103 -6.56 11.88 -10.52
CA THR A 103 -5.23 12.42 -10.86
C THR A 103 -4.13 11.42 -10.54
N ALA A 104 -4.19 10.80 -9.36
CA ALA A 104 -3.26 9.76 -8.96
C ALA A 104 -3.38 8.52 -9.86
N ILE A 105 -4.59 8.06 -10.17
CA ILE A 105 -4.81 6.92 -11.07
C ILE A 105 -4.16 7.17 -12.44
N ILE A 106 -4.42 8.33 -13.05
CA ILE A 106 -3.83 8.69 -14.35
C ILE A 106 -2.30 8.76 -14.24
N SER A 107 -1.79 9.42 -13.20
CA SER A 107 -0.34 9.56 -12.98
C SER A 107 0.35 8.21 -12.80
N LEU A 108 -0.24 7.29 -12.03
CA LEU A 108 0.31 5.95 -11.82
C LEU A 108 0.24 5.10 -13.10
N ILE A 109 -0.85 5.19 -13.88
CA ILE A 109 -0.95 4.53 -15.18
C ILE A 109 0.14 5.03 -16.13
N LEU A 110 0.49 6.33 -16.11
CA LEU A 110 1.61 6.88 -16.90
C LEU A 110 2.98 6.37 -16.46
N ILE A 111 3.13 5.95 -15.19
CA ILE A 111 4.36 5.32 -14.67
C ILE A 111 4.44 3.83 -15.04
N CYS A 112 3.33 3.14 -15.31
CA CYS A 112 3.36 1.72 -15.64
C CYS A 112 4.17 1.36 -16.91
N PRO A 113 4.10 2.09 -18.05
CA PRO A 113 4.88 1.77 -19.24
C PRO A 113 6.40 1.67 -19.03
N PRO A 114 7.10 2.65 -18.41
CA PRO A 114 8.53 2.49 -18.15
C PRO A 114 8.84 1.31 -17.22
N LEU A 115 7.98 1.00 -16.26
CA LEU A 115 8.12 -0.20 -15.42
C LEU A 115 7.99 -1.50 -16.23
N CYS A 116 7.05 -1.56 -17.18
CA CYS A 116 6.90 -2.71 -18.07
C CYS A 116 8.15 -2.92 -18.93
N ILE A 117 8.78 -1.82 -19.39
CA ILE A 117 10.05 -1.89 -20.13
C ILE A 117 11.15 -2.49 -19.25
N LEU A 118 11.26 -2.08 -17.99
CA LEU A 118 12.22 -2.66 -17.06
C LEU A 118 11.98 -4.17 -16.84
N TRP A 119 10.71 -4.59 -16.74
CA TRP A 119 10.36 -6.01 -16.59
C TRP A 119 10.66 -6.82 -17.86
N MET A 120 10.51 -6.24 -19.05
CA MET A 120 10.93 -6.87 -20.31
C MET A 120 12.44 -7.16 -20.34
N PHE A 121 13.28 -6.39 -19.65
CA PHE A 121 14.72 -6.62 -19.59
C PHE A 121 15.18 -7.43 -18.38
N MET A 122 14.25 -7.99 -17.59
CA MET A 122 14.56 -8.70 -16.33
C MET A 122 15.53 -9.87 -16.53
N GLU A 123 15.40 -10.65 -17.60
CA GLU A 123 16.31 -11.77 -17.90
C GLU A 123 17.75 -11.28 -18.05
N LYS A 124 17.97 -10.17 -18.77
CA LYS A 124 19.30 -9.58 -18.95
C LYS A 124 19.87 -9.08 -17.63
N PHE A 125 19.06 -8.42 -16.80
CA PHE A 125 19.52 -7.96 -15.49
C PHE A 125 19.94 -9.12 -14.58
N LEU A 126 19.15 -10.21 -14.57
CA LEU A 126 19.42 -11.38 -13.75
C LEU A 126 20.67 -12.15 -14.23
N THR A 127 20.79 -12.39 -15.54
CA THR A 127 21.97 -13.05 -16.12
C THR A 127 23.25 -12.24 -15.93
N LEU A 128 23.20 -10.90 -16.06
CA LEU A 128 24.32 -10.01 -15.76
C LEU A 128 24.70 -10.03 -14.27
N SER A 129 23.73 -10.28 -13.39
CA SER A 129 23.95 -10.44 -11.94
C SER A 129 24.46 -11.84 -11.58
N GLY A 130 24.72 -12.70 -12.56
CA GLY A 130 25.25 -14.05 -12.36
C GLY A 130 24.21 -15.13 -12.04
N GLN A 131 22.92 -14.85 -12.23
CA GLN A 131 21.86 -15.85 -12.06
C GLN A 131 21.85 -16.86 -13.21
N ASP A 132 21.34 -18.06 -12.91
CA ASP A 132 21.14 -19.11 -13.91
C ASP A 132 20.22 -18.62 -15.05
N ALA A 133 20.55 -19.00 -16.29
CA ALA A 133 19.83 -18.52 -17.47
C ALA A 133 18.38 -19.03 -17.52
N LEU A 134 18.11 -20.25 -17.07
CA LEU A 134 16.75 -20.80 -17.04
C LEU A 134 15.91 -20.11 -15.97
N ILE A 135 16.47 -19.88 -14.78
CA ILE A 135 15.82 -19.10 -13.72
C ILE A 135 15.51 -17.68 -14.21
N SER A 136 16.48 -17.04 -14.85
CA SER A 136 16.36 -15.67 -15.38
C SER A 136 15.27 -15.55 -16.44
N SER A 137 15.20 -16.51 -17.37
CA SER A 137 14.19 -16.56 -18.43
C SER A 137 12.78 -16.82 -17.87
N GLN A 138 12.64 -17.77 -16.93
CA GLN A 138 11.35 -18.03 -16.28
C GLN A 138 10.88 -16.85 -15.41
N ALA A 139 11.79 -16.18 -14.71
CA ALA A 139 11.49 -15.02 -13.90
C ALA A 139 10.99 -13.85 -14.76
N GLN A 140 11.67 -13.56 -15.88
CA GLN A 140 11.21 -12.57 -16.85
C GLN A 140 9.84 -12.95 -17.41
N SER A 141 9.65 -14.19 -17.83
CA SER A 141 8.36 -14.68 -18.33
C SER A 141 7.25 -14.43 -17.30
N TYR A 142 7.44 -14.85 -16.04
CA TYR A 142 6.48 -14.60 -14.96
C TYR A 142 6.19 -13.10 -14.76
N SER A 143 7.22 -12.24 -14.79
CA SER A 143 7.05 -10.78 -14.65
C SER A 143 6.20 -10.17 -15.77
N MET A 144 6.33 -10.68 -17.01
CA MET A 144 5.50 -10.24 -18.13
C MET A 144 4.02 -10.57 -17.93
N TRP A 145 3.73 -11.74 -17.35
CA TRP A 145 2.36 -12.13 -17.00
C TRP A 145 1.78 -11.38 -15.79
N LEU A 146 2.62 -10.69 -15.01
CA LEU A 146 2.18 -9.78 -13.94
C LEU A 146 1.85 -8.36 -14.43
N ILE A 147 2.14 -8.01 -15.69
CA ILE A 147 1.85 -6.66 -16.24
C ILE A 147 0.38 -6.25 -16.02
N PRO A 148 -0.64 -7.11 -16.26
CA PRO A 148 -2.02 -6.72 -15.99
C PRO A 148 -2.28 -6.38 -14.52
N ALA A 149 -1.65 -7.09 -13.58
CA ALA A 149 -1.73 -6.78 -12.14
C ALA A 149 -1.06 -5.44 -11.79
N LEU A 150 -0.01 -5.04 -12.51
CA LEU A 150 0.64 -3.74 -12.34
C LEU A 150 -0.33 -2.60 -12.65
N PHE A 151 -1.02 -2.67 -13.79
CA PHE A 151 -2.04 -1.67 -14.17
C PHE A 151 -3.25 -1.71 -13.23
N ALA A 152 -3.72 -2.89 -12.81
CA ALA A 152 -4.76 -3.00 -11.80
C ALA A 152 -4.34 -2.31 -10.49
N SER A 153 -3.09 -2.50 -10.07
CA SER A 153 -2.54 -1.91 -8.85
C SER A 153 -2.41 -0.40 -8.95
N ALA A 154 -2.08 0.16 -10.12
CA ALA A 154 -2.08 1.60 -10.36
C ALA A 154 -3.46 2.24 -10.13
N ILE A 155 -4.55 1.47 -10.27
CA ILE A 155 -5.91 1.93 -9.97
C ILE A 155 -6.29 1.61 -8.52
N LEU A 156 -5.97 0.40 -8.06
CA LEU A 156 -6.38 -0.11 -6.74
C LEU A 156 -5.74 0.66 -5.59
N LYS A 157 -4.45 1.04 -5.71
CA LYS A 157 -3.73 1.74 -4.63
C LYS A 157 -4.34 3.13 -4.35
N PRO A 158 -4.59 3.99 -5.36
CA PRO A 158 -5.35 5.23 -5.15
C PRO A 158 -6.75 5.02 -4.59
N LEU A 159 -7.52 4.06 -5.12
CA LEU A 159 -8.86 3.75 -4.60
C LEU A 159 -8.81 3.37 -3.12
N THR A 160 -7.85 2.55 -2.72
CA THR A 160 -7.63 2.17 -1.32
C THR A 160 -7.44 3.41 -0.43
N ARG A 161 -6.68 4.42 -0.88
CA ARG A 161 -6.50 5.68 -0.12
C ARG A 161 -7.75 6.56 -0.13
N TYR A 162 -8.50 6.56 -1.22
CA TYR A 162 -9.80 7.23 -1.30
C TYR A 162 -10.78 6.69 -0.26
N PHE A 163 -10.89 5.37 -0.11
CA PHE A 163 -11.73 4.77 0.93
C PHE A 163 -11.20 5.00 2.34
N GLN A 164 -9.89 4.86 2.54
CA GLN A 164 -9.22 5.07 3.84
C GLN A 164 -9.40 6.50 4.36
N SER A 165 -9.20 7.52 3.52
CA SER A 165 -9.33 8.93 3.92
C SER A 165 -10.73 9.31 4.41
N GLN A 166 -11.75 8.53 4.04
CA GLN A 166 -13.15 8.71 4.47
C GLN A 166 -13.54 7.77 5.63
N SER A 167 -12.59 6.98 6.14
CA SER A 167 -12.82 5.90 7.11
C SER A 167 -13.78 4.82 6.62
N LEU A 168 -13.94 4.65 5.30
CA LEU A 168 -14.80 3.63 4.70
C LEU A 168 -14.05 2.30 4.54
N ILE A 169 -13.71 1.70 5.67
CA ILE A 169 -12.88 0.48 5.71
C ILE A 169 -13.69 -0.80 5.46
N LEU A 170 -14.96 -0.82 5.87
CA LEU A 170 -15.82 -2.00 5.74
C LEU A 170 -15.96 -2.49 4.28
N PRO A 171 -16.21 -1.63 3.27
CA PRO A 171 -16.21 -2.05 1.88
C PRO A 171 -14.88 -2.70 1.46
N MET A 172 -13.75 -2.12 1.87
CA MET A 172 -12.41 -2.66 1.56
C MET A 172 -12.18 -4.02 2.20
N LEU A 173 -12.65 -4.23 3.43
CA LEU A 173 -12.55 -5.49 4.15
C LEU A 173 -13.36 -6.58 3.45
N LEU A 174 -14.62 -6.28 3.13
CA LEU A 174 -15.53 -7.20 2.46
C LEU A 174 -15.02 -7.58 1.08
N THR A 175 -14.57 -6.61 0.28
CA THR A 175 -14.00 -6.93 -1.04
C THR A 175 -12.72 -7.74 -0.88
N SER A 176 -11.78 -7.36 -0.02
CA SER A 176 -10.52 -8.12 0.17
C SER A 176 -10.77 -9.57 0.60
N PHE A 177 -11.78 -9.81 1.44
CA PHE A 177 -12.19 -11.16 1.83
C PHE A 177 -12.77 -11.96 0.65
N VAL A 178 -13.71 -11.37 -0.10
CA VAL A 178 -14.28 -11.99 -1.31
C VAL A 178 -13.20 -12.30 -2.34
N ILE A 179 -12.24 -11.40 -2.52
CA ILE A 179 -11.12 -11.59 -3.44
C ILE A 179 -10.22 -12.74 -3.02
N LEU A 180 -9.94 -12.92 -1.72
CA LEU A 180 -9.16 -14.06 -1.26
C LEU A 180 -9.90 -15.38 -1.51
N LEU A 181 -11.21 -15.43 -1.22
CA LEU A 181 -12.05 -16.61 -1.49
C LEU A 181 -12.13 -16.96 -2.98
N PHE A 182 -12.07 -15.96 -3.86
CA PHE A 182 -11.95 -16.16 -5.30
C PHE A 182 -10.54 -16.58 -5.71
N HIS A 183 -9.50 -15.95 -5.13
CA HIS A 183 -8.11 -16.15 -5.53
C HIS A 183 -7.64 -17.59 -5.30
N ILE A 184 -7.94 -18.19 -4.15
CA ILE A 184 -7.51 -19.56 -3.81
C ILE A 184 -7.95 -20.58 -4.89
N PRO A 185 -9.25 -20.73 -5.22
CA PRO A 185 -9.67 -21.68 -6.26
C PRO A 185 -9.20 -21.27 -7.65
N SER A 186 -9.18 -19.97 -7.99
CA SER A 186 -8.66 -19.52 -9.29
C SER A 186 -7.20 -19.88 -9.47
N CYS A 187 -6.37 -19.66 -8.47
CA CYS A 187 -4.95 -20.00 -8.47
C CYS A 187 -4.76 -21.52 -8.69
N TRP A 188 -5.51 -22.35 -7.96
CA TRP A 188 -5.46 -23.81 -8.13
C TRP A 188 -5.89 -24.26 -9.54
N ILE A 189 -6.98 -23.68 -10.08
CA ILE A 189 -7.47 -23.99 -11.43
C ILE A 189 -6.43 -23.62 -12.49
N PHE A 190 -5.90 -22.40 -12.46
CA PHE A 190 -4.95 -21.95 -13.48
C PHE A 190 -3.63 -22.70 -13.41
N ILE A 191 -3.09 -22.95 -12.21
CA ILE A 191 -1.81 -23.63 -12.04
C ILE A 191 -1.92 -25.11 -12.43
N TYR A 192 -2.86 -25.84 -11.83
CA TYR A 192 -2.89 -27.31 -11.91
C TYR A 192 -3.90 -27.84 -12.92
N LYS A 193 -5.11 -27.28 -12.97
CA LYS A 193 -6.19 -27.85 -13.81
C LYS A 193 -6.04 -27.47 -15.27
N LEU A 194 -5.58 -26.26 -15.54
CA LEU A 194 -5.28 -25.74 -16.87
C LEU A 194 -3.80 -25.89 -17.24
N GLU A 195 -2.99 -26.47 -16.33
CA GLU A 195 -1.57 -26.77 -16.55
C GLU A 195 -0.73 -25.56 -17.00
N LEU A 196 -1.10 -24.35 -16.57
CA LEU A 196 -0.38 -23.11 -16.92
C LEU A 196 0.85 -22.87 -16.03
N GLY A 197 1.14 -23.77 -15.09
CA GLY A 197 2.32 -23.68 -14.22
C GLY A 197 2.41 -22.35 -13.47
N SER A 198 3.60 -21.74 -13.44
CA SER A 198 3.84 -20.46 -12.77
C SER A 198 3.08 -19.30 -13.40
N HIS A 199 2.82 -19.32 -14.72
CA HIS A 199 2.01 -18.30 -15.39
C HIS A 199 0.58 -18.26 -14.85
N GLY A 200 0.04 -19.42 -14.49
CA GLY A 200 -1.28 -19.54 -13.87
C GLY A 200 -1.41 -18.73 -12.58
N ALA A 201 -0.35 -18.66 -11.77
CA ALA A 201 -0.33 -17.86 -10.55
C ALA A 201 -0.37 -16.34 -10.86
N ALA A 202 0.39 -15.88 -11.85
CA ALA A 202 0.38 -14.48 -12.28
C ALA A 202 -0.98 -14.05 -12.87
N ILE A 203 -1.62 -14.93 -13.65
CA ILE A 203 -2.98 -14.72 -14.18
C ILE A 203 -3.99 -14.64 -13.05
N ALA A 204 -3.95 -15.59 -12.10
CA ALA A 204 -4.85 -15.59 -10.94
C ALA A 204 -4.71 -14.29 -10.12
N PHE A 205 -3.48 -13.86 -9.86
CA PHE A 205 -3.20 -12.61 -9.14
C PHE A 205 -3.71 -11.38 -9.90
N SER A 206 -3.50 -11.33 -11.21
CA SER A 206 -4.02 -10.28 -12.09
C SER A 206 -5.54 -10.21 -12.09
N LEU A 207 -6.22 -11.35 -12.19
CA LEU A 207 -7.68 -11.40 -12.16
C LEU A 207 -8.24 -10.99 -10.80
N SER A 208 -7.63 -11.45 -9.70
CA SER A 208 -8.02 -11.07 -8.34
C SER A 208 -7.86 -9.57 -8.09
N THR A 209 -6.78 -8.96 -8.56
CA THR A 209 -6.55 -7.51 -8.41
C THR A 209 -7.51 -6.68 -9.26
N TRP A 210 -7.77 -7.07 -10.52
CA TRP A 210 -8.78 -6.43 -11.36
C TRP A 210 -10.19 -6.58 -10.80
N LEU A 211 -10.56 -7.76 -10.30
CA LEU A 211 -11.85 -7.98 -9.65
C LEU A 211 -12.00 -7.05 -8.43
N ASN A 212 -10.94 -6.82 -7.65
CA ASN A 212 -10.99 -5.88 -6.53
C ASN A 212 -11.24 -4.43 -7.01
N VAL A 213 -10.55 -4.00 -8.08
CA VAL A 213 -10.77 -2.70 -8.72
C VAL A 213 -12.24 -2.57 -9.16
N ILE A 214 -12.80 -3.60 -9.78
CA ILE A 214 -14.18 -3.61 -10.27
C ILE A 214 -15.17 -3.51 -9.10
N LEU A 215 -15.00 -4.32 -8.06
CA LEU A 215 -15.90 -4.33 -6.89
C LEU A 215 -15.87 -2.98 -6.16
N LEU A 216 -14.69 -2.42 -5.92
CA LEU A 216 -14.56 -1.09 -5.31
C LEU A 216 -15.09 0.01 -6.23
N GLY A 217 -14.84 -0.07 -7.53
CA GLY A 217 -15.37 0.85 -8.53
C GLY A 217 -16.90 0.85 -8.57
N PHE A 218 -17.53 -0.33 -8.49
CA PHE A 218 -18.98 -0.45 -8.36
C PHE A 218 -19.49 0.17 -7.07
N TYR A 219 -18.79 -0.03 -5.96
CA TYR A 219 -19.14 0.61 -4.70
C TYR A 219 -19.08 2.15 -4.81
N VAL A 220 -18.03 2.71 -5.44
CA VAL A 220 -17.92 4.15 -5.73
C VAL A 220 -19.09 4.66 -6.58
N ARG A 221 -19.50 3.88 -7.59
CA ARG A 221 -20.54 4.29 -8.54
C ARG A 221 -21.96 4.28 -7.96
N TYR A 222 -22.26 3.31 -7.09
CA TYR A 222 -23.64 3.05 -6.66
C TYR A 222 -23.93 3.36 -5.18
N SER A 223 -22.90 3.43 -4.32
CA SER A 223 -23.13 3.74 -2.90
C SER A 223 -23.59 5.18 -2.71
N THR A 224 -24.63 5.37 -1.89
CA THR A 224 -25.10 6.68 -1.45
C THR A 224 -24.13 7.33 -0.46
N ALA A 225 -23.36 6.53 0.28
CA ALA A 225 -22.35 7.02 1.23
C ALA A 225 -21.23 7.83 0.54
N LEU A 226 -21.04 7.64 -0.77
CA LEU A 226 -20.01 8.29 -1.57
C LEU A 226 -20.57 9.38 -2.49
N GLU A 227 -21.83 9.76 -2.36
CA GLU A 227 -22.45 10.71 -3.28
C GLU A 227 -21.73 12.08 -3.31
N ARG A 228 -21.29 12.56 -2.14
CA ARG A 228 -20.59 13.86 -2.00
C ARG A 228 -19.13 13.83 -2.47
N THR A 229 -18.49 12.67 -2.41
CA THR A 229 -17.07 12.47 -2.73
C THR A 229 -16.85 11.75 -4.06
N ARG A 230 -17.94 11.38 -4.75
CA ARG A 230 -17.94 10.54 -5.95
C ARG A 230 -16.94 11.05 -6.96
N ILE A 231 -16.10 10.14 -7.44
CA ILE A 231 -15.11 10.43 -8.47
C ILE A 231 -15.85 10.84 -9.75
N ALA A 232 -15.72 12.13 -10.09
CA ALA A 232 -16.22 12.70 -11.34
C ALA A 232 -15.03 13.19 -12.16
N PHE A 233 -15.13 13.04 -13.48
CA PHE A 233 -14.11 13.57 -14.38
C PHE A 233 -14.20 15.10 -14.41
N SER A 234 -13.09 15.77 -14.08
CA SER A 234 -12.92 17.21 -14.28
C SER A 234 -11.64 17.47 -15.09
N LYS A 235 -11.59 18.58 -15.83
CA LYS A 235 -10.36 19.03 -16.49
C LYS A 235 -9.24 19.33 -15.49
N ASP A 236 -9.60 19.64 -14.24
CA ASP A 236 -8.67 19.92 -13.14
C ASP A 236 -7.76 18.75 -12.80
N VAL A 237 -8.13 17.53 -13.22
CA VAL A 237 -7.33 16.32 -13.03
C VAL A 237 -5.93 16.46 -13.66
N PHE A 238 -5.82 17.11 -14.82
CA PHE A 238 -4.51 17.31 -15.45
C PHE A 238 -3.68 18.39 -14.76
N LEU A 239 -4.33 19.37 -14.14
CA LEU A 239 -3.67 20.42 -13.37
C LEU A 239 -3.09 19.87 -12.06
N GLY A 240 -3.75 18.87 -11.48
CA GLY A 240 -3.31 18.21 -10.23
C GLY A 240 -2.11 17.27 -10.38
N ILE A 241 -1.66 16.94 -11.61
CA ILE A 241 -0.58 15.96 -11.82
C ILE A 241 0.71 16.42 -11.14
N ALA A 242 1.13 17.68 -11.39
CA ALA A 242 2.37 18.21 -10.81
C ALA A 242 2.31 18.23 -9.27
N GLU A 243 1.16 18.58 -8.70
CA GLU A 243 0.94 18.53 -7.26
C GLU A 243 1.01 17.10 -6.72
N PHE A 244 0.39 16.14 -7.40
CA PHE A 244 0.48 14.73 -7.03
C PHE A 244 1.92 14.23 -7.02
N PHE A 245 2.74 14.53 -8.04
CA PHE A 245 4.15 14.14 -8.05
C PHE A 245 4.96 14.79 -6.94
N ARG A 246 4.64 16.04 -6.56
CA ARG A 246 5.31 16.76 -5.46
C ARG A 246 5.19 16.03 -4.12
N PHE A 247 4.03 15.43 -3.84
CA PHE A 247 3.82 14.61 -2.62
C PHE A 247 4.14 13.13 -2.83
N GLY A 248 3.88 12.62 -4.02
CA GLY A 248 4.06 11.22 -4.40
C GLY A 248 5.53 10.81 -4.40
N VAL A 249 6.43 11.61 -4.98
CA VAL A 249 7.85 11.24 -5.11
C VAL A 249 8.54 11.09 -3.76
N PRO A 250 8.45 12.05 -2.81
CA PRO A 250 9.03 11.85 -1.47
C PRO A 250 8.43 10.64 -0.75
N SER A 251 7.11 10.42 -0.87
CA SER A 251 6.45 9.26 -0.26
C SER A 251 6.92 7.94 -0.89
N ALA A 252 7.14 7.93 -2.20
CA ALA A 252 7.69 6.80 -2.94
C ALA A 252 9.11 6.47 -2.49
N VAL A 253 9.99 7.47 -2.38
CA VAL A 253 11.36 7.27 -1.91
C VAL A 253 11.37 6.61 -0.52
N MET A 254 10.55 7.08 0.42
CA MET A 254 10.48 6.47 1.75
C MET A 254 10.07 4.99 1.72
N VAL A 255 8.99 4.66 1.01
CA VAL A 255 8.49 3.27 0.94
C VAL A 255 9.42 2.37 0.15
N CYS A 256 9.99 2.85 -0.97
CA CYS A 256 10.95 2.11 -1.76
C CYS A 256 12.22 1.82 -0.94
N LEU A 257 12.79 2.81 -0.24
CA LEU A 257 13.98 2.58 0.58
C LEU A 257 13.73 1.55 1.69
N GLU A 258 12.56 1.57 2.32
CA GLU A 258 12.17 0.55 3.31
C GLU A 258 12.15 -0.85 2.68
N TRP A 259 11.44 -1.02 1.57
CA TRP A 259 11.29 -2.33 0.92
C TRP A 259 12.60 -2.83 0.33
N TRP A 260 13.37 -1.95 -0.30
CA TRP A 260 14.67 -2.28 -0.87
C TRP A 260 15.67 -2.67 0.22
N SER A 261 15.59 -2.05 1.40
CA SER A 261 16.44 -2.43 2.54
C SER A 261 16.16 -3.86 2.98
N PHE A 262 14.90 -4.30 3.02
CA PHE A 262 14.55 -5.70 3.33
C PHE A 262 15.15 -6.68 2.30
N GLU A 263 15.06 -6.34 1.01
CA GLU A 263 15.63 -7.16 -0.06
C GLU A 263 17.16 -7.21 0.02
N MET A 264 17.81 -6.08 0.32
CA MET A 264 19.27 -6.04 0.54
C MET A 264 19.69 -6.88 1.75
N LEU A 265 18.92 -6.89 2.84
CA LEU A 265 19.19 -7.76 3.99
C LEU A 265 19.13 -9.24 3.60
N ILE A 266 18.10 -9.65 2.83
CA ILE A 266 17.99 -11.02 2.31
C ILE A 266 19.21 -11.36 1.45
N LEU A 267 19.58 -10.49 0.51
CA LEU A 267 20.74 -10.70 -0.36
C LEU A 267 22.06 -10.83 0.44
N LEU A 268 22.26 -9.99 1.45
CA LEU A 268 23.46 -10.04 2.30
C LEU A 268 23.50 -11.31 3.16
N SER A 269 22.36 -11.83 3.61
CA SER A 269 22.33 -13.10 4.35
C SER A 269 22.74 -14.31 3.50
N GLY A 270 22.52 -14.23 2.18
CA GLY A 270 23.02 -15.21 1.22
C GLY A 270 24.54 -15.25 1.07
N LEU A 271 25.27 -14.25 1.59
CA LEU A 271 26.73 -14.19 1.58
C LEU A 271 27.37 -14.69 2.90
N LEU A 272 26.57 -15.05 3.89
CA LEU A 272 27.06 -15.53 5.18
C LEU A 272 27.58 -16.98 5.10
N PRO A 273 28.42 -17.43 6.05
CA PRO A 273 29.06 -18.76 6.00
C PRO A 273 28.10 -19.95 5.90
N ASN A 274 26.87 -19.81 6.39
CA ASN A 274 25.81 -20.81 6.24
C ASN A 274 24.59 -20.21 5.52
N PRO A 275 24.68 -19.99 4.20
CA PRO A 275 23.71 -19.15 3.49
C PRO A 275 22.31 -19.76 3.50
N LYS A 276 22.19 -21.09 3.50
CA LYS A 276 20.88 -21.77 3.58
C LYS A 276 20.19 -21.51 4.91
N LEU A 277 20.91 -21.63 6.03
CA LEU A 277 20.34 -21.41 7.36
C LEU A 277 20.04 -19.93 7.59
N GLU A 278 21.01 -19.06 7.33
CA GLU A 278 20.89 -17.63 7.60
C GLU A 278 19.81 -16.95 6.74
N THR A 279 19.75 -17.26 5.44
CA THR A 279 18.71 -16.74 4.55
C THR A 279 17.32 -17.23 4.97
N SER A 280 17.21 -18.50 5.42
CA SER A 280 15.94 -19.06 5.87
C SER A 280 15.45 -18.39 7.15
N ILE A 281 16.33 -18.22 8.14
CA ILE A 281 16.02 -17.52 9.39
C ILE A 281 15.60 -16.07 9.09
N LEU A 282 16.39 -15.35 8.29
CA LEU A 282 16.11 -13.97 7.97
C LEU A 282 14.80 -13.81 7.20
N SER A 283 14.50 -14.72 6.26
CA SER A 283 13.23 -14.73 5.53
C SER A 283 12.03 -14.93 6.46
N ILE A 284 12.15 -15.81 7.46
CA ILE A 284 11.12 -16.00 8.50
C ILE A 284 10.98 -14.71 9.32
N CYS A 285 12.08 -14.13 9.80
CA CYS A 285 12.06 -12.88 10.56
C CYS A 285 11.40 -11.73 9.79
N LEU A 286 11.71 -11.58 8.50
CA LEU A 286 11.12 -10.54 7.63
C LEU A 286 9.66 -10.81 7.33
N THR A 287 9.25 -12.07 7.14
CA THR A 287 7.84 -12.44 6.99
C THR A 287 7.06 -12.12 8.26
N THR A 288 7.61 -12.48 9.43
CA THR A 288 7.02 -12.14 10.73
C THR A 288 6.93 -10.63 10.90
N SER A 289 7.99 -9.88 10.56
CA SER A 289 8.02 -8.41 10.64
C SER A 289 6.97 -7.78 9.71
N SER A 290 6.82 -8.31 8.49
CA SER A 290 5.83 -7.84 7.51
C SER A 290 4.39 -8.07 7.98
N LEU A 291 4.13 -9.21 8.63
CA LEU A 291 2.82 -9.46 9.26
C LEU A 291 2.56 -8.51 10.42
N HIS A 292 3.57 -8.26 11.25
CA HIS A 292 3.47 -7.29 12.35
C HIS A 292 3.29 -5.87 11.84
N TYR A 293 3.91 -5.47 10.72
CA TYR A 293 3.81 -4.14 10.12
C TYR A 293 2.38 -3.70 9.81
N PHE A 294 1.47 -4.64 9.53
CA PHE A 294 0.06 -4.29 9.31
C PHE A 294 -0.60 -3.71 10.56
N ILE A 295 -0.12 -4.02 11.76
CA ILE A 295 -0.62 -3.48 13.03
C ILE A 295 -0.34 -1.97 13.14
N PRO A 296 0.92 -1.48 13.17
CA PRO A 296 1.20 -0.06 13.22
C PRO A 296 0.70 0.67 11.97
N TYR A 297 0.66 0.01 10.79
CA TYR A 297 0.04 0.58 9.60
C TYR A 297 -1.46 0.86 9.81
N GLY A 298 -2.20 -0.12 10.36
CA GLY A 298 -3.62 0.00 10.65
C GLY A 298 -3.92 1.06 11.72
N VAL A 299 -3.12 1.10 12.79
CA VAL A 299 -3.21 2.13 13.83
C VAL A 299 -2.91 3.52 13.26
N GLY A 300 -1.86 3.67 12.44
CA GLY A 300 -1.53 4.94 11.81
C GLY A 300 -2.62 5.42 10.84
N ALA A 301 -3.27 4.52 10.11
CA ALA A 301 -4.41 4.85 9.25
C ALA A 301 -5.65 5.30 10.04
N ALA A 302 -5.87 4.70 11.21
CA ALA A 302 -6.95 5.08 12.12
C ALA A 302 -6.71 6.48 12.72
N ALA A 303 -5.51 6.73 13.25
CA ALA A 303 -5.15 8.01 13.86
C ALA A 303 -5.34 9.20 12.90
N ARG A 304 -4.91 9.03 11.64
CA ARG A 304 -5.13 10.04 10.58
C ARG A 304 -6.60 10.29 10.31
N SER A 305 -7.39 9.22 10.26
CA SER A 305 -8.84 9.31 10.03
C SER A 305 -9.55 10.12 11.12
N TRP A 306 -9.12 9.97 12.37
CA TRP A 306 -9.64 10.74 13.49
C TRP A 306 -9.23 12.20 13.43
N GLU A 307 -7.97 12.50 13.14
CA GLU A 307 -7.46 13.87 13.05
C GLU A 307 -8.21 14.69 11.99
N PHE A 308 -8.53 14.10 10.83
CA PHE A 308 -9.30 14.78 9.80
C PHE A 308 -10.80 14.95 10.16
N ARG A 309 -11.39 14.05 10.95
CA ARG A 309 -12.76 14.23 11.48
C ARG A 309 -12.84 15.28 12.59
N GLY A 310 -11.81 15.37 13.43
CA GLY A 310 -11.73 16.40 14.48
C GLY A 310 -11.58 17.82 13.94
N GLY A 311 -11.25 17.98 12.65
CA GLY A 311 -11.29 19.27 11.96
C GLY A 311 -12.70 19.75 11.59
N SER A 312 -13.67 18.83 11.45
CA SER A 312 -15.07 19.14 11.09
C SER A 312 -15.93 19.46 12.32
N ASP A 313 -15.67 18.77 13.43
CA ASP A 313 -16.29 19.04 14.73
C ASP A 313 -15.34 19.88 15.60
N GLY A 314 -15.21 21.17 15.28
CA GLY A 314 -14.64 22.21 16.15
C GLY A 314 -13.63 21.78 17.22
N CYS A 315 -12.37 21.58 16.79
CA CYS A 315 -11.14 21.71 17.59
C CYS A 315 -10.91 20.73 18.76
N PHE A 316 -9.83 19.93 18.67
CA PHE A 316 -9.08 19.49 19.85
C PHE A 316 -7.54 19.55 19.73
N CYS A 317 -6.96 19.77 18.53
CA CYS A 317 -5.49 19.89 18.34
C CYS A 317 -4.99 21.26 17.84
N CYS A 318 -5.85 22.23 17.50
CA CYS A 318 -5.43 23.46 16.81
C CYS A 318 -5.85 24.79 17.48
N SER A 319 -6.04 24.85 18.80
CA SER A 319 -6.33 26.13 19.49
C SER A 319 -5.11 26.98 19.85
N GLY A 320 -3.93 26.74 19.27
CA GLY A 320 -2.71 27.49 19.61
C GLY A 320 -1.87 28.06 18.47
N ALA A 321 -2.17 27.73 17.20
CA ALA A 321 -1.25 28.07 16.10
C ALA A 321 -1.95 28.54 14.80
N CYS A 322 -3.22 28.93 14.87
CA CYS A 322 -3.84 29.70 13.79
C CYS A 322 -3.52 31.19 13.99
N ASP A 323 -2.26 31.55 13.81
CA ASP A 323 -1.89 32.91 13.44
C ASP A 323 -1.34 32.89 12.01
N ASN A 324 -1.75 33.88 11.24
CA ASN A 324 -1.54 34.02 9.80
C ASN A 324 -0.07 33.80 9.41
N ARG A 325 0.24 32.68 8.74
CA ARG A 325 1.37 32.56 7.80
C ARG A 325 1.33 31.23 7.03
N GLY A 326 0.79 31.29 5.81
CA GLY A 326 0.59 30.18 4.87
C GLY A 326 1.85 29.58 4.24
N SER A 327 2.96 29.43 4.97
CA SER A 327 4.17 28.76 4.45
C SER A 327 4.83 27.78 5.43
N HIS A 328 4.30 27.61 6.65
CA HIS A 328 4.88 26.71 7.67
C HIS A 328 4.19 25.34 7.80
N TYR A 329 3.07 25.10 7.09
CA TYR A 329 2.31 23.86 7.19
C TYR A 329 2.96 22.66 6.47
N GLU A 330 3.75 22.88 5.41
CA GLU A 330 4.40 21.77 4.68
C GLU A 330 5.51 21.09 5.52
N HIS A 331 6.21 21.85 6.37
CA HIS A 331 7.33 21.32 7.16
C HIS A 331 6.87 20.51 8.39
N ASN A 332 5.77 20.93 9.04
CA ASN A 332 5.23 20.24 10.22
C ASN A 332 4.49 18.95 9.85
N PHE A 333 3.86 18.88 8.67
CA PHE A 333 3.16 17.67 8.21
C PHE A 333 4.13 16.52 7.87
N LEU A 334 5.26 16.83 7.24
CA LEU A 334 6.34 15.88 7.01
C LEU A 334 6.96 15.41 8.33
N LEU A 335 7.22 16.34 9.28
CA LEU A 335 7.76 16.01 10.59
C LEU A 335 6.83 15.15 11.44
N LEU A 336 5.50 15.33 11.39
CA LEU A 336 4.53 14.52 12.12
C LEU A 336 4.24 13.16 11.46
N SER A 337 4.26 13.09 10.13
CA SER A 337 4.22 11.81 9.39
C SER A 337 5.47 10.98 9.63
N LEU A 338 6.64 11.64 9.68
CA LEU A 338 7.90 11.06 10.11
C LEU A 338 7.86 10.69 11.59
N TYR A 339 7.34 11.52 12.49
CA TYR A 339 7.26 11.20 13.93
C TYR A 339 6.32 10.03 14.22
N SER A 340 5.16 9.94 13.56
CA SER A 340 4.24 8.81 13.73
C SER A 340 4.83 7.48 13.23
N ARG A 341 5.71 7.52 12.21
CA ARG A 341 6.42 6.33 11.70
C ARG A 341 7.71 6.02 12.46
N ILE A 342 8.44 7.04 12.93
CA ILE A 342 9.72 6.91 13.66
C ILE A 342 9.49 6.56 15.14
N CYS A 343 8.49 7.16 15.82
CA CYS A 343 8.21 6.84 17.23
C CYS A 343 7.75 5.39 17.45
N PHE A 344 7.27 4.69 16.42
CA PHE A 344 6.91 3.27 16.51
C PHE A 344 8.06 2.30 16.17
N GLN A 345 9.23 2.80 15.74
CA GLN A 345 10.43 1.98 15.48
C GLN A 345 11.44 1.96 16.65
N GLN A 346 11.12 2.57 17.80
CA GLN A 346 12.04 2.67 18.94
C GLN A 346 11.70 1.79 20.16
N HIS A 347 10.91 0.73 19.99
CA HIS A 347 10.74 -0.29 21.03
C HIS A 347 10.75 -1.71 20.49
#